data_AF-A0A4Y8C7F9-F1
#
_entry.id   AF-A0A4Y8C7F9-F1
#
_cell.length_a   1.000
_cell.length_b   1.000
_cell.length_c   1.000
_cell.angle_alpha   90.00
_cell.angle_beta   90.00
_cell.angle_gamma   90.00
#
_symmetry.space_group_name_H-M   'P 1'
#
loop_
_entity.id
_entity.type
_entity.pdbx_description
1 polymer ?
#
loop_
_entity_poly.entity_id
_entity_poly.type
_entity_poly.pdbx_seq_one_letter_code
_entity_poly.pdbx_strand_id
1 'polypeptide(L)'
;LYRKLKEKYDNVIYLDGDELRELLGCFSYDKKGRMDVSFKRSDFARFLSNQGMIVIVSAISMWNEIYEYNRKYLKNYFEIY
;
A
#
# COMPACT_ATOMS: atom_id res chain seq x y z
N LEU A 1 11.12 -9.38 2.18
CA LEU A 1 9.87 -9.89 2.76
C LEU A 1 9.02 -10.66 1.75
N TYR A 2 8.61 -10.02 0.64
CA TYR A 2 7.74 -10.62 -0.38
C TYR A 2 8.14 -12.04 -0.81
N ARG A 3 9.38 -12.23 -1.28
CA ARG A 3 9.86 -13.55 -1.74
C ARG A 3 9.64 -14.67 -0.71
N LYS A 4 10.02 -14.43 0.55
CA LYS A 4 9.84 -15.38 1.66
C LYS A 4 8.37 -15.71 1.94
N LEU A 5 7.48 -14.72 1.86
CA LEU A 5 6.04 -14.96 2.07
C LEU A 5 5.42 -15.70 0.88
N LYS A 6 5.86 -15.40 -0.34
CA LYS A 6 5.39 -16.06 -1.56
C LYS A 6 5.76 -17.54 -1.62
N GLU A 7 6.85 -17.95 -0.97
CA GLU A 7 7.22 -19.37 -0.80
C GLU A 7 6.23 -20.14 0.09
N LYS A 8 5.51 -19.45 0.98
CA LYS A 8 4.61 -20.08 1.96
C LYS A 8 3.11 -19.91 1.62
N TYR A 9 2.78 -18.83 0.93
CA TYR A 9 1.40 -18.43 0.67
C TYR A 9 1.22 -18.03 -0.80
N ASP A 10 0.22 -18.61 -1.46
CA ASP A 10 -0.05 -18.33 -2.88
C ASP A 10 -0.71 -16.95 -3.09
N ASN A 11 -1.45 -16.48 -2.09
CA ASN A 11 -2.25 -15.25 -2.11
C ASN A 11 -1.47 -13.98 -1.70
N VAL A 12 -0.15 -13.94 -1.94
CA VAL A 12 0.68 -12.75 -1.68
C VAL A 12 0.76 -11.87 -2.93
N ILE A 13 0.45 -10.59 -2.75
CA ILE A 13 0.55 -9.54 -3.76
C ILE A 13 1.57 -8.49 -3.29
N TYR A 14 2.44 -8.07 -4.21
CA TYR A 14 3.32 -6.93 -4.00
C TYR A 14 2.78 -5.72 -4.77
N LEU A 15 2.61 -4.60 -4.07
CA LEU A 15 2.26 -3.31 -4.66
C LEU A 15 3.50 -2.41 -4.62
N ASP A 16 4.16 -2.31 -5.77
CA ASP A 16 5.23 -1.35 -5.97
C ASP A 16 4.68 0.08 -6.05
N GLY A 17 5.40 1.04 -5.44
CA GLY A 17 4.95 2.42 -5.35
C GLY A 17 4.94 3.16 -6.69
N ASP A 18 5.86 2.84 -7.59
CA ASP A 18 6.00 3.50 -8.88
C ASP A 18 5.08 2.85 -9.93
N GLU A 19 5.02 1.51 -9.99
CA GLU A 19 4.06 0.80 -10.87
C GLU A 19 2.62 1.20 -10.54
N LEU A 20 2.27 1.30 -9.24
CA LEU A 20 0.94 1.72 -8.84
C LEU A 20 0.68 3.19 -9.18
N ARG A 21 1.70 4.05 -9.09
CA ARG A 21 1.57 5.47 -9.48
C ARG A 21 1.26 5.60 -10.96
N GLU A 22 1.94 4.83 -11.80
CA GLU A 22 1.71 4.76 -13.24
C GLU A 22 0.31 4.24 -13.55
N LEU A 23 -0.10 3.13 -12.92
CA LEU A 23 -1.44 2.54 -13.08
C LEU A 23 -2.56 3.52 -12.71
N LEU A 24 -2.36 4.31 -11.65
CA LEU A 24 -3.33 5.30 -11.19
C LEU A 24 -3.27 6.63 -11.95
N GLY A 25 -2.36 6.77 -12.92
CA GLY A 25 -2.17 8.00 -13.71
C GLY A 25 -1.82 9.23 -12.87
N CYS A 26 -1.12 9.05 -11.74
CA CYS A 26 -0.91 10.10 -10.76
C CYS A 26 0.54 10.63 -10.80
N PHE A 27 0.80 11.66 -11.60
CA PHE A 27 2.16 12.16 -11.84
C PHE A 27 2.54 13.41 -11.02
N SER A 28 1.67 13.88 -10.12
CA SER A 28 2.00 15.04 -9.29
C SER A 28 2.98 14.69 -8.18
N TYR A 29 4.05 15.48 -8.07
CA TYR A 29 5.09 15.32 -7.05
C TYR A 29 4.99 16.34 -5.91
N ASP A 30 4.02 17.25 -5.97
CA ASP A 30 3.73 18.15 -4.85
C ASP A 30 3.25 17.37 -3.62
N LYS A 31 3.27 18.03 -2.44
CA LYS A 31 2.90 17.36 -1.18
C LYS A 31 1.48 16.78 -1.26
N LYS A 32 0.55 17.54 -1.83
CA LYS A 32 -0.85 17.14 -1.96
C LYS A 32 -1.00 15.92 -2.87
N GLY A 33 -0.43 15.94 -4.08
CA GLY A 33 -0.49 14.82 -5.02
C GLY A 33 0.15 13.55 -4.46
N ARG A 34 1.30 13.66 -3.79
CA ARG A 34 1.92 12.51 -3.13
C ARG A 34 1.07 11.96 -1.97
N MET A 35 0.33 12.80 -1.27
CA MET A 35 -0.62 12.40 -0.24
C MET A 35 -1.83 11.67 -0.85
N ASP A 36 -2.41 12.21 -1.91
CA ASP A 36 -3.54 11.61 -2.63
C ASP A 36 -3.18 10.22 -3.17
N VAL A 37 -1.98 10.06 -3.74
CA VAL A 37 -1.47 8.75 -4.20
C VAL A 37 -1.33 7.77 -3.03
N SER A 38 -0.90 8.26 -1.87
CA SER A 38 -0.72 7.40 -0.69
C SER A 38 -2.05 6.88 -0.14
N PHE A 39 -3.08 7.72 -0.10
CA PHE A 39 -4.43 7.27 0.27
C PHE A 39 -5.00 6.27 -0.74
N LYS A 40 -4.89 6.54 -2.04
CA LYS A 40 -5.35 5.61 -3.09
C LYS A 40 -4.66 4.26 -2.98
N ARG A 41 -3.35 4.24 -2.70
CA ARG A 41 -2.59 3.01 -2.44
C ARG A 41 -3.13 2.26 -1.23
N SER A 42 -3.41 2.94 -0.14
CA SER A 42 -4.01 2.34 1.06
C SER A 42 -5.39 1.76 0.78
N ASP A 43 -6.22 2.44 0.00
CA ASP A 43 -7.53 1.94 -0.41
C ASP A 43 -7.43 0.71 -1.30
N PHE A 44 -6.46 0.68 -2.22
CA PHE A 44 -6.23 -0.47 -3.08
C PHE A 44 -5.71 -1.67 -2.29
N ALA A 45 -4.80 -1.45 -1.33
CA ALA A 45 -4.36 -2.48 -0.41
C ALA A 45 -5.52 -3.02 0.45
N ARG A 46 -6.43 -2.15 0.89
CA ARG A 46 -7.64 -2.54 1.64
C ARG A 46 -8.59 -3.38 0.79
N PHE A 47 -8.79 -2.99 -0.47
CA PHE A 47 -9.63 -3.75 -1.41
C PHE A 47 -9.12 -5.18 -1.58
N LEU A 48 -7.82 -5.35 -1.84
CA LEU A 48 -7.20 -6.66 -2.02
C LEU A 48 -7.18 -7.47 -0.71
N SER A 49 -6.85 -6.86 0.42
CA SER A 49 -6.79 -7.57 1.71
C SER A 49 -8.16 -8.04 2.19
N ASN A 50 -9.22 -7.29 1.90
CA ASN A 50 -10.60 -7.72 2.16
C ASN A 50 -11.03 -8.94 1.33
N GLN A 51 -10.34 -9.22 0.22
CA GLN A 51 -10.53 -10.42 -0.59
C GLN A 51 -9.62 -11.59 -0.15
N GLY A 52 -8.96 -11.45 1.00
CA GLY A 52 -8.10 -12.48 1.57
C GLY A 52 -6.67 -12.46 1.07
N MET A 53 -6.21 -11.39 0.40
CA MET A 53 -4.82 -11.28 -0.07
C MET A 53 -3.88 -10.78 1.03
N ILE A 54 -2.65 -11.31 1.06
CA ILE A 54 -1.55 -10.74 1.83
C ILE A 54 -0.89 -9.67 0.95
N VAL A 55 -1.14 -8.41 1.28
CA VAL A 55 -0.64 -7.28 0.47
C VAL A 55 0.60 -6.69 1.12
N ILE A 56 1.69 -6.65 0.37
CA ILE A 56 2.93 -5.99 0.78
C ILE A 56 3.08 -4.73 -0.07
N VAL A 57 3.27 -3.60 0.60
CA VAL A 57 3.29 -2.29 -0.04
C VAL A 57 4.61 -1.60 0.24
N SER A 58 5.34 -1.19 -0.79
CA SER A 58 6.46 -0.24 -0.64
C SER A 58 5.93 1.19 -0.61
N ALA A 59 6.27 1.96 0.42
CA ALA A 59 5.80 3.33 0.60
C ALA A 59 6.93 4.25 1.05
N ILE A 60 7.02 5.45 0.46
CA ILE A 60 8.02 6.49 0.79
C ILE A 60 7.35 7.68 1.53
N SER A 61 6.02 7.74 1.52
CA SER A 61 5.22 8.82 2.10
C SER A 61 4.89 8.58 3.58
N MET A 62 5.93 8.70 4.41
CA MET A 62 5.89 8.51 5.87
C MET A 62 5.22 9.69 6.59
N TRP A 63 3.92 9.87 6.37
CA TRP A 63 3.13 10.90 7.03
C TRP A 63 2.18 10.33 8.06
N ASN A 64 2.01 11.04 9.19
CA ASN A 64 1.15 10.61 10.29
C ASN A 64 -0.29 10.37 9.83
N GLU A 65 -0.79 11.22 8.93
CA GLU A 65 -2.14 11.10 8.38
C GLU A 65 -2.35 9.78 7.62
N ILE A 66 -1.31 9.29 6.92
CA ILE A 66 -1.35 8.01 6.21
C ILE A 66 -1.28 6.84 7.19
N TYR A 67 -0.45 6.93 8.23
CA TYR A 67 -0.37 5.90 9.26
C TYR A 67 -1.69 5.76 10.03
N GLU A 68 -2.27 6.88 10.44
CA GLU A 68 -3.57 6.90 11.11
C GLU A 68 -4.67 6.32 10.22
N TYR A 69 -4.70 6.70 8.94
CA TYR A 69 -5.64 6.15 7.97
C TYR A 69 -5.46 4.63 7.81
N ASN A 70 -4.23 4.17 7.65
CA ASN A 70 -3.92 2.75 7.49
C ASN A 70 -4.35 1.95 8.71
N ARG A 71 -3.98 2.36 9.92
CA ARG A 71 -4.38 1.69 11.16
C ARG A 71 -5.89 1.66 11.35
N LYS A 72 -6.59 2.71 10.91
CA LYS A 72 -8.06 2.79 11.02
C LYS A 72 -8.77 1.84 10.05
N TYR A 73 -8.27 1.67 8.83
CA TYR A 73 -9.02 1.03 7.76
C TYR A 73 -8.45 -0.31 7.26
N LEU A 74 -7.16 -0.60 7.50
CA LEU A 74 -6.53 -1.86 7.12
C LEU A 74 -6.56 -2.83 8.31
N LYS A 75 -7.25 -3.96 8.15
CA LYS A 75 -7.24 -5.04 9.14
C LYS A 75 -5.90 -5.77 9.11
N ASN A 76 -5.41 -6.20 10.27
CA ASN A 76 -4.13 -6.90 10.41
C ASN A 76 -2.97 -6.13 9.76
N TYR A 77 -2.98 -4.80 9.89
CA TYR A 77 -1.98 -3.90 9.34
C TYR A 77 -0.71 -3.85 10.18
N PHE A 78 0.44 -3.94 9.51
CA PHE A 78 1.75 -3.84 10.13
C PHE A 78 2.65 -2.91 9.32
N GLU A 79 3.42 -2.09 10.04
CA GLU A 79 4.45 -1.21 9.48
C GLU A 79 5.82 -1.84 9.73
N ILE A 80 6.71 -1.75 8.75
CA ILE A 80 8.08 -2.25 8.82
C ILE A 80 9.00 -1.12 8.40
N TYR A 81 9.98 -0.79 9.25
CA TYR A 81 10.95 0.28 9.10
C TYR A 81 12.35 -0.29 8.88
#